data_AF-A0A1D2LA25-F1
#
_entry.id   AF-A0A1D2LA25-F1
#
_cell.length_a   1.000
_cell.length_b   1.000
_cell.length_c   1.000
_cell.angle_alpha   90.00
_cell.angle_beta   90.00
_cell.angle_gamma   90.00
#
_symmetry.space_group_name_H-M   'P 1'
#
loop_
_entity.id
_entity.type
_entity.pdbx_description
1 polymer ?
#
loop_
_entity_poly.entity_id
_entity_poly.type
_entity_poly.pdbx_seq_one_letter_code
_entity_poly.pdbx_strand_id
1 'polypeptide(L)'
;MKLTKVERTPNPLAMKLSVDEYLEAGTVGVTYTRNQKGLPRDIMRLFTIPGLHQMYRYADFITVEKTVDSDWKDILPQIKKILNG
;
A
#
# COMPACT_ATOMS: atom_id res chain seq x y z
N MET A 1 -0.74 10.99 -3.97
CA MET A 1 -1.91 10.34 -3.33
C MET A 1 -1.82 10.49 -1.82
N LYS A 2 -2.92 10.84 -1.14
CA LYS A 2 -3.02 11.03 0.33
C LYS A 2 -3.73 9.87 1.02
N LEU A 3 -3.25 9.47 2.19
CA LEU A 3 -3.88 8.45 3.03
C LEU A 3 -5.05 9.04 3.82
N THR A 4 -6.25 8.47 3.64
CA THR A 4 -7.49 8.90 4.31
C THR A 4 -7.85 8.03 5.51
N LYS A 5 -7.64 6.71 5.41
CA LYS A 5 -7.99 5.75 6.47
C LYS A 5 -7.06 4.54 6.46
N VAL A 6 -6.84 3.95 7.64
CA VAL A 6 -6.17 2.65 7.80
C VAL A 6 -7.11 1.70 8.52
N GLU A 7 -7.32 0.52 7.93
CA GLU A 7 -8.19 -0.52 8.46
C GLU A 7 -7.40 -1.83 8.58
N ARG A 8 -7.59 -2.53 9.70
CA ARG A 8 -7.06 -3.89 9.86
C ARG A 8 -7.90 -4.85 9.02
N THR A 9 -7.24 -5.85 8.43
CA THR A 9 -7.92 -6.96 7.75
C THR A 9 -7.91 -8.19 8.67
N PRO A 10 -8.73 -9.22 8.39
CA PRO A 10 -8.62 -10.51 9.07
C PRO A 10 -7.24 -11.17 8.91
N ASN A 11 -6.51 -10.86 7.83
CA ASN A 11 -5.13 -11.30 7.66
C ASN A 11 -4.18 -10.36 8.43
N PRO A 12 -3.45 -10.85 9.46
CA PRO A 12 -2.54 -10.00 10.23
C PRO A 12 -1.36 -9.45 9.42
N LEU A 13 -1.03 -10.08 8.29
CA LEU A 13 0.01 -9.62 7.37
C LEU A 13 -0.48 -8.53 6.42
N ALA A 14 -1.78 -8.21 6.40
CA ALA A 14 -2.35 -7.24 5.48
C ALA A 14 -3.12 -6.12 6.18
N MET A 15 -2.96 -4.90 5.67
CA MET A 15 -3.73 -3.73 6.06
C MET A 15 -4.33 -3.05 4.84
N LYS A 16 -5.55 -2.52 5.00
CA LYS A 16 -6.22 -1.73 3.97
C LYS A 16 -5.99 -0.25 4.23
N LEU A 17 -5.49 0.43 3.22
CA LEU A 17 -5.21 1.86 3.21
C LEU A 17 -6.18 2.53 2.25
N SER A 18 -7.13 3.31 2.75
CA SER A 18 -7.97 4.15 1.90
C SER A 18 -7.21 5.41 1.54
N VAL A 19 -7.34 5.86 0.30
CA VAL A 19 -6.64 7.01 -0.27
C VAL A 19 -7.62 7.96 -0.95
N ASP A 20 -7.19 9.17 -1.25
CA ASP A 20 -8.01 10.21 -1.90
C ASP A 20 -8.09 10.08 -3.43
N GLU A 21 -7.47 9.05 -4.00
CA GLU A 21 -7.35 8.85 -5.44
C GLU A 21 -7.98 7.53 -5.88
N TYR A 22 -8.95 7.61 -6.78
CA TYR A 22 -9.59 6.46 -7.40
C TYR A 22 -8.75 5.95 -8.58
N LEU A 23 -8.65 4.63 -8.71
CA LEU A 23 -8.29 4.01 -9.99
C LEU A 23 -9.32 4.36 -11.07
N GLU A 24 -8.89 4.33 -12.33
CA GLU A 24 -9.76 4.55 -13.48
C GLU A 24 -10.96 3.59 -13.45
N ALA A 25 -12.14 4.15 -13.72
CA ALA A 25 -13.38 3.40 -13.75
C ALA A 25 -13.28 2.23 -14.75
N GLY A 26 -13.67 1.03 -14.31
CA GLY A 26 -13.55 -0.21 -15.10
C GLY A 26 -12.26 -1.01 -14.84
N THR A 27 -11.33 -0.50 -14.04
CA THR A 27 -10.14 -1.26 -13.64
C THR A 27 -10.50 -2.35 -12.62
N VAL A 28 -10.17 -3.61 -12.93
CA VAL A 28 -10.50 -4.80 -12.10
C VAL A 28 -9.63 -4.92 -10.83
N GLY A 29 -8.70 -3.98 -10.62
CA GLY A 29 -7.70 -3.96 -9.56
C GLY A 29 -6.30 -4.28 -10.08
N VAL A 30 -5.28 -3.74 -9.42
CA VAL A 30 -3.87 -3.85 -9.83
C VAL A 30 -3.03 -4.39 -8.68
N THR A 31 -2.33 -5.48 -8.93
CA THR A 31 -1.30 -5.98 -8.00
C THR A 31 0.05 -5.39 -8.38
N TYR A 32 0.74 -4.84 -7.39
CA TYR A 32 2.09 -4.34 -7.52
C TYR A 32 3.07 -5.26 -6.80
N THR A 33 4.22 -5.49 -7.42
CA THR A 33 5.35 -6.23 -6.83
C THR A 33 6.63 -5.43 -7.00
N ARG A 34 7.61 -5.65 -6.11
CA ARG A 34 8.86 -4.86 -6.06
C ARG A 34 9.66 -4.85 -7.37
N ASN A 35 9.55 -5.90 -8.18
CA ASN A 35 10.33 -6.07 -9.42
C ASN A 35 9.58 -5.58 -10.69
N GLN A 36 8.39 -5.04 -10.54
CA GLN A 36 7.60 -4.55 -11.66
C GLN A 36 8.16 -3.22 -12.19
N LYS A 37 8.23 -3.07 -13.52
CA LYS A 37 8.61 -1.82 -14.18
C LYS A 37 7.41 -0.87 -14.29
N GLY A 38 7.66 0.43 -14.29
CA GLY A 38 6.62 1.45 -14.53
C GLY A 38 5.64 1.63 -13.36
N LEU A 39 6.05 1.30 -12.14
CA LEU A 39 5.24 1.53 -10.95
C LEU A 39 5.01 3.03 -10.73
N PRO A 40 3.82 3.44 -10.24
CA PRO A 40 3.59 4.81 -9.80
C PRO A 40 4.62 5.23 -8.74
N ARG A 41 4.99 6.51 -8.71
CA ARG A 41 6.02 7.03 -7.80
C ARG A 41 5.74 6.70 -6.33
N ASP A 42 4.49 6.84 -5.89
CA ASP A 42 4.07 6.56 -4.52
C ASP A 42 4.24 5.07 -4.20
N ILE A 43 3.84 4.19 -5.12
CA ILE A 43 4.01 2.72 -5.01
C ILE A 43 5.50 2.34 -4.95
N MET A 44 6.34 2.94 -5.80
CA MET A 44 7.79 2.72 -5.75
C MET A 44 8.37 3.12 -4.39
N ARG A 45 7.97 4.30 -3.86
CA ARG A 45 8.41 4.77 -2.54
C ARG A 45 7.94 3.83 -1.44
N LEU A 46 6.69 3.35 -1.48
CA LEU A 46 6.20 2.37 -0.51
C LEU A 46 7.06 1.11 -0.49
N PHE A 47 7.48 0.58 -1.65
CA PHE A 47 8.40 -0.57 -1.69
C PHE A 47 9.79 -0.31 -1.09
N THR A 48 10.19 0.93 -0.83
CA THR A 48 11.44 1.21 -0.09
C THR A 48 11.33 0.90 1.40
N ILE A 49 10.12 0.77 1.94
CA ILE A 49 9.89 0.41 3.34
C ILE A 49 10.37 -1.04 3.55
N PRO A 50 11.31 -1.28 4.49
CA PRO A 50 11.71 -2.63 4.85
C PRO A 50 10.50 -3.43 5.34
N GLY A 51 10.38 -4.66 4.85
CA GLY A 51 9.29 -5.55 5.26
C GLY A 51 8.00 -5.45 4.45
N LEU A 52 7.86 -4.51 3.51
CA LEU A 52 6.74 -4.54 2.56
C LEU A 52 7.01 -5.53 1.42
N HIS A 53 6.07 -6.45 1.22
CA HIS A 53 6.14 -7.57 0.30
C HIS A 53 5.34 -7.31 -0.98
N GLN A 54 4.06 -6.98 -0.84
CA GLN A 54 3.12 -6.86 -1.95
C GLN A 54 2.09 -5.76 -1.68
N MET A 55 1.51 -5.21 -2.75
CA MET A 55 0.40 -4.26 -2.64
C MET A 55 -0.67 -4.59 -3.69
N TYR A 56 -1.93 -4.49 -3.32
CA TYR A 56 -3.08 -4.64 -4.22
C TYR A 56 -3.93 -3.38 -4.15
N ARG A 57 -4.13 -2.70 -5.28
CA ARG A 57 -4.94 -1.50 -5.38
C ARG A 57 -6.27 -1.81 -6.06
N TYR A 58 -7.36 -1.32 -5.48
CA TYR A 58 -8.70 -1.39 -6.06
C TYR A 58 -9.47 -0.12 -5.69
N ALA A 59 -10.15 0.48 -6.66
CA ALA A 59 -10.86 1.75 -6.48
C ALA A 59 -10.00 2.80 -5.74
N ASP A 60 -10.43 3.21 -4.55
CA ASP A 60 -9.80 4.20 -3.66
C ASP A 60 -9.02 3.59 -2.49
N PHE A 61 -8.63 2.32 -2.57
CA PHE A 61 -7.82 1.72 -1.53
C PHE A 61 -6.68 0.84 -2.05
N ILE A 62 -5.68 0.69 -1.18
CA ILE A 62 -4.53 -0.17 -1.37
C ILE A 62 -4.46 -1.11 -0.17
N THR A 63 -4.54 -2.41 -0.41
CA THR A 63 -4.15 -3.43 0.55
C THR A 63 -2.64 -3.59 0.49
N VAL A 64 -1.94 -3.33 1.58
CA VAL A 64 -0.50 -3.52 1.72
C VAL A 64 -0.24 -4.79 2.53
N GLU A 65 0.72 -5.59 2.08
CA GLU A 65 1.11 -6.83 2.74
C GLU A 65 2.57 -6.76 3.21
N LYS A 66 2.80 -7.10 4.47
CA LYS A 66 4.12 -7.16 5.09
C LYS A 66 4.67 -8.59 5.12
N THR A 67 5.97 -8.74 5.28
CA THR A 67 6.60 -10.02 5.61
C THR A 67 6.24 -10.46 7.03
N VAL A 68 6.42 -11.75 7.31
CA VAL A 68 6.10 -12.36 8.62
C VAL A 68 6.88 -11.67 9.75
N ASP A 69 8.16 -11.39 9.53
CA ASP A 69 9.09 -10.86 10.55
C ASP A 69 8.98 -9.34 10.81
N SER A 70 8.12 -8.63 10.08
CA SER A 70 7.99 -7.17 10.20
C SER A 70 6.89 -6.74 11.16
N ASP A 71 7.01 -5.57 11.80
CA ASP A 71 5.95 -4.98 12.63
C ASP A 71 5.27 -3.80 11.92
N TRP A 72 3.93 -3.76 11.99
CA TRP A 72 3.14 -2.63 11.51
C TRP A 72 3.43 -1.32 12.26
N LYS A 73 3.92 -1.40 13.51
CA LYS A 73 4.36 -0.23 14.27
C LYS A 73 5.51 0.51 13.59
N ASP A 74 6.37 -0.21 12.88
CA ASP A 74 7.50 0.37 12.15
C ASP A 74 7.12 0.78 10.73
N ILE A 75 6.20 0.03 10.11
CA ILE A 75 5.76 0.26 8.72
C ILE A 75 4.79 1.44 8.61
N LEU A 76 3.76 1.51 9.46
CA LEU A 76 2.68 2.49 9.33
C LEU A 76 3.14 3.97 9.38
N PRO A 77 4.09 4.37 10.25
CA PRO A 77 4.61 5.74 10.25
C PRO A 77 5.28 6.10 8.91
N GLN A 78 6.00 5.16 8.29
CA GLN A 78 6.66 5.37 7.01
C GLN A 78 5.65 5.50 5.87
N ILE A 79 4.62 4.65 5.84
CA ILE A 79 3.51 4.75 4.89
C ILE A 79 2.85 6.12 4.97
N LYS A 80 2.51 6.58 6.19
CA LYS A 80 1.93 7.91 6.42
C LYS A 80 2.84 9.01 5.90
N LYS A 81 4.16 8.92 6.13
CA LYS A 81 5.13 9.91 5.65
C LYS A 81 5.22 9.95 4.12
N ILE A 82 5.10 8.82 3.44
CA ILE A 82 5.20 8.73 1.98
C ILE A 82 3.93 9.21 1.29
N LEU A 83 2.75 8.89 1.84
CA LEU A 83 1.47 9.25 1.24
C LEU A 83 0.97 10.64 1.66
N ASN A 84 1.32 11.13 2.86
CA ASN A 84 0.87 12.46 3.30
C ASN A 84 1.92 13.57 3.13
N GLY A 85 3.04 13.28 2.46
CA GLY A 85 4.14 14.22 2.23
C GLY A 85 4.51 14.35 0.77
#